data_AF-A0A1X7SSR3-F1
#
_entry.id   AF-A0A1X7SSR3-F1
#
_cell.length_a   1.000
_cell.length_b   1.000
_cell.length_c   1.000
_cell.angle_alpha   90.00
_cell.angle_beta   90.00
_cell.angle_gamma   90.00
#
_symmetry.space_group_name_H-M   'P 1'
#
loop_
_entity.id
_entity.type
_entity.pdbx_description
1 polymer ?
#
loop_
_entity_poly.entity_id
_entity_poly.type
_entity_poly.pdbx_seq_one_letter_code
_entity_poly.pdbx_strand_id
1 'polypeptide(L)'
;MIIFMMLLLLSLLVTIDEGEGSYCMADCTGNKHEPSLYIRTCCNSSNLGQTIRIKKGRMKTIIICPDVWPQACPPDIIDCKSLFEDSNTISGVYTVNPDGGTPFEVYCDMETDGGGWTVFQRRQDGFVDFYRNWADYENGFGDLTGEFWLGLSKIHRLTKEGSNTLRVDLGDFEGNTTYANYSTINISDGSTEYILTVGGYSGTAGDSLAYHNGSRFSTKDNDNDDSSSNCAQRTTGAWWYRSCDRSNLNSRYRKANVIMMMPLLGGIGKDTIISISLK
;
A
#
# COMPACT_ATOMS: atom_id res chain seq x y z
N MET A 1 -1.81 46.04 45.46
CA MET A 1 -0.89 45.78 44.34
C MET A 1 0.02 44.56 44.51
N ILE A 2 -0.15 43.72 45.56
CA ILE A 2 0.69 42.54 45.80
C ILE A 2 -0.09 41.22 45.59
N ILE A 3 -1.41 41.23 45.81
CA ILE A 3 -2.26 40.03 45.67
C ILE A 3 -2.51 39.67 44.18
N PHE A 4 -2.62 40.67 43.30
CA PHE A 4 -2.75 40.44 41.85
C PHE A 4 -1.43 40.00 41.18
N MET A 5 -0.29 40.26 41.83
CA MET A 5 1.03 39.83 41.33
C MET A 5 1.39 38.40 41.76
N MET A 6 0.69 37.83 42.75
CA MET A 6 0.87 36.43 43.16
C MET A 6 -0.03 35.44 42.40
N LEU A 7 -1.13 35.90 41.80
CA LEU A 7 -2.03 35.05 41.00
C LEU A 7 -1.55 34.86 39.54
N LEU A 8 -0.62 35.70 39.07
CA LEU A 8 -0.02 35.60 37.73
C LEU A 8 1.29 34.79 37.66
N LEU A 9 1.81 34.32 38.80
CA LEU A 9 3.05 33.52 38.87
C LEU A 9 2.80 32.02 39.12
N LEU A 10 1.54 31.57 39.10
CA LEU A 10 1.16 30.17 39.31
C LEU A 10 0.37 29.52 38.17
N SER A 11 0.33 30.14 36.99
CA SER A 11 -0.09 29.46 35.75
C SER A 11 1.09 28.68 35.17
N LEU A 12 1.35 27.49 35.74
CA LEU A 12 2.19 26.50 35.07
C LEU A 12 1.49 26.09 33.76
N LEU A 13 2.03 26.57 32.64
CA LEU A 13 1.70 26.06 31.31
C LEU A 13 2.15 24.60 31.23
N VAL A 14 1.20 23.68 31.36
CA VAL A 14 1.37 22.28 30.99
C VAL A 14 1.28 22.23 29.47
N THR A 15 2.41 22.03 28.79
CA THR A 15 2.44 21.72 27.36
C THR A 15 2.45 20.21 27.22
N ILE A 16 1.39 19.65 26.66
CA ILE A 16 1.29 18.22 26.30
C ILE A 16 1.99 18.07 24.95
N ASP A 17 2.99 17.20 24.88
CA ASP A 17 3.76 16.93 23.66
C ASP A 17 3.60 15.43 23.36
N GLU A 18 3.05 15.10 22.19
CA GLU A 18 2.82 13.72 21.76
C GLU A 18 4.17 13.11 21.34
N GLY A 19 4.76 12.30 22.22
CA GLY A 19 6.02 11.58 21.96
C GLY A 19 5.80 10.06 21.88
N GLU A 20 6.49 9.42 20.93
CA GLU A 20 6.36 8.00 20.55
C GLU A 20 6.22 7.02 21.74
N GLY A 21 5.09 6.31 21.77
CA GLY A 21 4.58 5.46 22.85
C GLY A 21 5.29 4.14 23.14
N SER A 22 6.61 4.04 22.92
CA SER A 22 7.37 2.80 23.10
C SER A 22 7.50 2.31 24.56
N TYR A 23 7.36 3.20 25.54
CA TYR A 23 7.68 2.90 26.95
C TYR A 23 6.59 2.14 27.71
N CYS A 24 5.34 2.13 27.24
CA CYS A 24 4.22 1.52 27.97
C CYS A 24 4.10 0.01 27.74
N MET A 25 4.90 -0.55 26.81
CA MET A 25 4.98 -1.99 26.56
C MET A 25 5.42 -2.81 27.79
N ALA A 26 6.18 -2.22 28.72
CA ALA A 26 6.69 -2.92 29.89
C ALA A 26 5.60 -3.24 30.94
N ASP A 27 4.59 -2.37 31.10
CA ASP A 27 3.48 -2.61 32.04
C ASP A 27 2.45 -3.59 31.48
N CYS A 28 2.20 -3.55 30.17
CA CYS A 28 1.26 -4.45 29.52
C CYS A 28 1.69 -5.93 29.51
N THR A 29 2.92 -6.25 29.93
CA THR A 29 3.47 -7.62 29.81
C THR A 29 3.61 -8.35 31.13
N GLY A 30 3.57 -7.64 32.27
CA GLY A 30 3.59 -8.21 33.63
C GLY A 30 4.75 -9.18 33.96
N ASN A 31 5.70 -9.43 33.05
CA ASN A 31 6.70 -10.49 33.15
C ASN A 31 8.03 -10.11 32.46
N LYS A 32 9.14 -10.64 33.00
CA LYS A 32 10.51 -10.50 32.48
C LYS A 32 10.83 -11.37 31.25
N HIS A 33 9.82 -11.93 30.58
CA HIS A 33 10.01 -12.79 29.40
C HIS A 33 9.60 -12.09 28.12
N GLU A 34 10.27 -12.45 27.04
CA GLU A 34 10.06 -11.89 25.70
C GLU A 34 8.61 -12.16 25.25
N PRO A 35 7.77 -11.14 25.04
CA PRO A 35 6.36 -11.33 24.74
C PRO A 35 6.16 -11.87 23.31
N SER A 36 5.04 -12.56 23.07
CA SER A 36 4.63 -12.92 21.71
C SER A 36 4.44 -11.67 20.85
N LEU A 37 4.71 -11.78 19.54
CA LEU A 37 4.52 -10.70 18.56
C LEU A 37 3.13 -10.05 18.67
N TYR A 38 2.11 -10.88 18.93
CA TYR A 38 0.73 -10.48 19.20
C TYR A 38 0.59 -9.43 20.32
N ILE A 39 1.20 -9.63 21.48
CA ILE A 39 1.08 -8.69 22.62
C ILE A 39 1.77 -7.36 22.31
N ARG A 40 2.90 -7.38 21.58
CA ARG A 40 3.56 -6.15 21.14
C ARG A 40 2.68 -5.34 20.19
N THR A 41 2.08 -5.99 19.20
CA THR A 41 1.19 -5.35 18.22
C THR A 41 -0.05 -4.77 18.89
N CYS A 42 -0.71 -5.51 19.78
CA CYS A 42 -1.89 -5.02 20.50
C CYS A 42 -1.60 -3.77 21.37
N CYS A 43 -0.43 -3.72 22.01
CA CYS A 43 -0.04 -2.57 22.82
C CYS A 43 0.26 -1.33 21.98
N ASN A 44 0.92 -1.50 20.83
CA ASN A 44 1.27 -0.40 19.93
C ASN A 44 0.01 0.22 19.29
N SER A 45 -0.93 -0.62 18.83
CA SER A 45 -2.18 -0.18 18.19
C SER A 45 -3.15 0.52 19.14
N SER A 46 -3.02 0.32 20.46
CA SER A 46 -3.98 0.87 21.44
C SER A 46 -3.63 2.29 21.92
N ASN A 47 -2.48 2.88 21.54
CA ASN A 47 -2.05 4.23 21.93
C ASN A 47 -2.11 4.51 23.46
N LEU A 48 -2.02 3.45 24.26
CA LEU A 48 -2.18 3.46 25.72
C LEU A 48 -0.92 3.99 26.43
N GLY A 49 -0.17 4.92 25.85
CA GLY A 49 1.04 5.45 26.45
C GLY A 49 1.17 6.95 26.32
N GLN A 50 0.59 7.69 27.26
CA GLN A 50 0.76 9.14 27.31
C GLN A 50 2.03 9.47 28.11
N THR A 51 3.02 10.07 27.45
CA THR A 51 4.21 10.61 28.12
C THR A 51 3.95 12.07 28.50
N ILE A 52 3.88 12.37 29.80
CA ILE A 52 3.74 13.75 30.27
C ILE A 52 5.11 14.33 30.63
N ARG A 53 5.51 15.40 29.94
CA ARG A 53 6.71 16.17 30.27
C ARG A 53 6.33 17.41 31.07
N ILE A 54 6.68 17.43 32.36
CA ILE A 54 6.40 18.58 33.24
C ILE A 54 7.63 19.47 33.31
N LYS A 55 7.51 20.75 32.92
CA LYS A 55 8.55 21.77 33.11
C LYS A 55 8.36 22.49 34.45
N LYS A 56 9.03 22.01 35.50
CA LYS A 56 9.31 22.80 36.71
C LYS A 56 10.70 22.47 37.25
N GLY A 57 11.69 23.31 36.93
CA GLY A 57 13.09 23.04 37.26
C GLY A 57 13.72 21.93 36.38
N ARG A 58 14.47 21.00 36.97
CA ARG A 58 15.11 19.86 36.26
C ARG A 58 14.03 19.07 35.52
N MET A 59 14.17 18.88 34.20
CA MET A 59 13.20 18.13 33.40
C MET A 59 12.95 16.76 34.04
N LYS A 60 11.70 16.53 34.45
CA LYS A 60 11.24 15.21 34.88
C LYS A 60 10.25 14.71 33.83
N THR A 61 10.66 13.67 33.11
CA THR A 61 9.75 12.89 32.26
C THR A 61 8.96 11.98 33.19
N ILE A 62 7.63 12.09 33.18
CA ILE A 62 6.75 11.17 33.90
C ILE A 62 6.00 10.39 32.82
N ILE A 63 6.27 9.08 32.77
CA ILE A 63 5.58 8.16 31.88
C ILE A 63 4.38 7.63 32.66
N ILE A 64 3.17 7.77 32.11
CA ILE A 64 1.95 7.25 32.72
C ILE A 64 1.43 6.14 31.80
N CYS A 65 1.57 4.91 32.27
CA CYS A 65 0.92 3.75 31.67
C CYS A 65 -0.48 3.60 32.31
N PRO A 66 -1.55 3.38 31.54
CA PRO A 66 -2.82 2.95 32.08
C PRO A 66 -2.72 1.50 32.56
N ASP A 67 -3.16 1.22 33.79
CA ASP A 67 -3.31 -0.13 34.36
C ASP A 67 -4.49 -0.91 33.73
N VAL A 68 -4.73 -0.73 32.42
CA VAL A 68 -5.88 -1.30 31.72
C VAL A 68 -5.39 -2.23 30.62
N TRP A 69 -5.66 -3.52 30.78
CA TRP A 69 -5.42 -4.52 29.75
C TRP A 69 -6.45 -4.36 28.63
N PRO A 70 -6.05 -4.37 27.33
CA PRO A 70 -7.02 -4.39 26.25
C PRO A 70 -7.88 -5.65 26.38
N GLN A 71 -9.20 -5.45 26.53
CA GLN A 71 -10.18 -6.51 26.80
C GLN A 71 -10.31 -7.49 25.61
N ALA A 72 -9.98 -7.01 24.41
CA ALA A 72 -9.70 -7.77 23.20
C ALA A 72 -8.71 -6.95 22.35
N CYS A 73 -7.79 -7.62 21.66
CA CYS A 73 -7.04 -6.93 20.60
C CYS A 73 -7.99 -6.64 19.43
N PRO A 74 -7.87 -5.48 18.76
CA PRO A 74 -8.51 -5.31 17.45
C PRO A 74 -8.14 -6.49 16.55
N PRO A 75 -9.06 -6.99 15.71
CA PRO A 75 -8.71 -8.01 14.73
C PRO A 75 -7.51 -7.52 13.91
N ASP A 76 -6.51 -8.38 13.70
CA ASP A 76 -5.39 -8.09 12.82
C ASP A 76 -5.96 -8.02 11.40
N ILE A 77 -6.30 -6.80 10.96
CA ILE A 77 -6.76 -6.53 9.60
C ILE A 77 -5.55 -6.73 8.69
N ILE A 78 -5.41 -7.92 8.11
CA ILE A 78 -4.27 -8.28 7.28
C ILE A 78 -4.38 -7.71 5.86
N ASP A 79 -5.60 -7.64 5.34
CA ASP A 79 -5.93 -7.21 3.97
C ASP A 79 -7.43 -6.87 3.83
N CYS A 80 -7.84 -6.45 2.64
CA CYS A 80 -9.25 -6.15 2.36
C CYS A 80 -10.16 -7.39 2.39
N LYS A 81 -9.62 -8.60 2.21
CA LYS A 81 -10.40 -9.83 2.23
C LYS A 81 -10.83 -10.16 3.65
N SER A 82 -9.93 -10.05 4.63
CA SER A 82 -10.25 -10.21 6.06
C SER A 82 -11.30 -9.20 6.52
N LEU A 83 -11.20 -7.94 6.08
CA LEU A 83 -12.22 -6.92 6.33
C LEU A 83 -13.60 -7.31 5.78
N PHE A 84 -13.63 -7.81 4.55
CA PHE A 84 -14.85 -8.22 3.88
C PHE A 84 -15.51 -9.43 4.58
N GLU A 85 -14.72 -10.41 5.00
CA GLU A 85 -15.17 -11.57 5.78
C GLU A 85 -15.72 -11.14 7.15
N ASP A 86 -15.19 -10.07 7.73
CA ASP A 86 -15.70 -9.40 8.94
C ASP A 86 -16.92 -8.47 8.67
N SER A 87 -17.61 -8.67 7.54
CA SER A 87 -18.82 -7.93 7.14
C SER A 87 -18.63 -6.44 6.85
N ASN A 88 -17.40 -5.98 6.60
CA ASN A 88 -17.17 -4.65 6.03
C ASN A 88 -17.34 -4.70 4.51
N THR A 89 -18.52 -4.32 4.03
CA THR A 89 -18.90 -4.44 2.61
C THR A 89 -18.89 -3.12 1.86
N ILE A 90 -18.34 -2.05 2.45
CA ILE A 90 -18.29 -0.72 1.85
C ILE A 90 -16.90 -0.51 1.25
N SER A 91 -16.84 -0.14 -0.03
CA SER A 91 -15.56 0.21 -0.67
C SER A 91 -15.00 1.51 -0.09
N GLY A 92 -13.69 1.57 0.12
CA GLY A 92 -13.07 2.74 0.76
C GLY A 92 -11.61 2.54 1.15
N VAL A 93 -11.06 3.54 1.84
CA VAL A 93 -9.69 3.47 2.37
C VAL A 93 -9.71 2.85 3.75
N TYR A 94 -8.86 1.84 3.95
CA TYR A 94 -8.71 1.11 5.22
C TYR A 94 -7.24 0.93 5.55
N THR A 95 -6.94 0.79 6.85
CA THR A 95 -5.60 0.48 7.34
C THR A 95 -5.43 -1.03 7.48
N VAL A 96 -4.38 -1.58 6.88
CA VAL A 96 -4.03 -3.01 6.91
C VAL A 96 -2.63 -3.23 7.48
N ASN A 97 -2.37 -4.42 8.01
CA ASN A 97 -1.05 -4.85 8.49
C ASN A 97 -0.80 -6.34 8.18
N PRO A 98 -0.39 -6.68 6.94
CA PRO A 98 -0.32 -8.07 6.48
C PRO A 98 0.74 -8.94 7.20
N ASP A 99 1.79 -8.34 7.76
CA ASP A 99 2.95 -9.05 8.31
C ASP A 99 3.30 -8.64 9.75
N GLY A 100 2.40 -7.92 10.43
CA GLY A 100 2.63 -7.42 11.79
C GLY A 100 3.67 -6.30 11.91
N GLY A 101 4.17 -5.78 10.78
CA GLY A 101 5.08 -4.64 10.71
C GLY A 101 4.37 -3.29 10.92
N THR A 102 4.81 -2.27 10.19
CA THR A 102 4.16 -0.94 10.20
C THR A 102 2.85 -1.00 9.38
N PRO A 103 1.69 -0.68 9.97
CA PRO A 103 0.43 -0.61 9.22
C PRO A 103 0.47 0.45 8.12
N PHE A 104 -0.33 0.28 7.08
CA PHE A 104 -0.47 1.25 6.00
C PHE A 104 -1.88 1.26 5.42
N GLU A 105 -2.25 2.36 4.78
CA GLU A 105 -3.55 2.52 4.13
C GLU A 105 -3.57 1.88 2.74
N VAL A 106 -4.70 1.27 2.40
CA VAL A 106 -5.03 0.71 1.09
C VAL A 106 -6.46 1.08 0.70
N TYR A 107 -6.76 1.03 -0.60
CA TYR A 107 -8.14 1.10 -1.06
C TYR A 107 -8.70 -0.32 -1.20
N CYS A 108 -9.81 -0.59 -0.51
CA CYS A 108 -10.56 -1.83 -0.62
C CYS A 108 -11.74 -1.68 -1.56
N ASP A 109 -11.80 -2.52 -2.60
CA ASP A 109 -12.99 -2.72 -3.40
C ASP A 109 -13.78 -3.92 -2.83
N MET A 110 -14.92 -3.59 -2.24
CA MET A 110 -15.79 -4.55 -1.56
C MET A 110 -16.97 -5.01 -2.44
N GLU A 111 -17.00 -4.61 -3.71
CA GLU A 111 -18.17 -4.78 -4.58
C GLU A 111 -17.84 -5.66 -5.79
N THR A 112 -16.71 -5.41 -6.45
CA THR A 112 -16.34 -6.09 -7.70
C THR A 112 -16.04 -7.57 -7.46
N ASP A 113 -16.61 -8.46 -8.30
CA ASP A 113 -16.29 -9.90 -8.31
C ASP A 113 -16.32 -10.57 -6.92
N GLY A 114 -17.32 -10.21 -6.11
CA GLY A 114 -17.50 -10.75 -4.76
C GLY A 114 -16.68 -10.05 -3.67
N GLY A 115 -16.08 -8.89 -3.95
CA GLY A 115 -15.48 -7.99 -2.97
C GLY A 115 -14.21 -8.49 -2.28
N GLY A 116 -13.70 -7.71 -1.32
CA GLY A 116 -12.49 -8.04 -0.57
C GLY A 116 -11.18 -7.84 -1.34
N TRP A 117 -11.19 -6.99 -2.36
CA TRP A 117 -10.04 -6.73 -3.21
C TRP A 117 -9.20 -5.56 -2.67
N THR A 118 -7.91 -5.76 -2.53
CA THR A 118 -6.94 -4.71 -2.20
C THR A 118 -6.40 -4.10 -3.49
N VAL A 119 -6.84 -2.88 -3.83
CA VAL A 119 -6.38 -2.17 -5.04
C VAL A 119 -5.00 -1.58 -4.79
N PHE A 120 -4.02 -1.92 -5.63
CA PHE A 120 -2.66 -1.39 -5.50
C PHE A 120 -2.22 -0.47 -6.65
N GLN A 121 -2.99 -0.42 -7.73
CA GLN A 121 -2.81 0.53 -8.83
C GLN A 121 -4.17 0.96 -9.35
N ARG A 122 -4.34 2.26 -9.60
CA ARG A 122 -5.50 2.78 -10.34
C ARG A 122 -5.13 3.91 -11.29
N ARG A 123 -5.64 3.84 -12.51
CA ARG A 123 -5.64 4.90 -13.55
C ARG A 123 -7.09 5.22 -13.92
N GLN A 124 -7.41 6.49 -14.13
CA GLN A 124 -8.78 6.90 -14.46
C GLN A 124 -8.87 8.21 -15.27
N ASP A 125 -7.92 9.15 -15.07
CA ASP A 125 -8.05 10.52 -15.58
C ASP A 125 -6.72 11.16 -16.01
N GLY A 126 -5.59 10.51 -15.75
CA GLY A 126 -4.25 10.96 -16.13
C GLY A 126 -3.75 12.20 -15.39
N PHE A 127 -4.33 12.56 -14.23
CA PHE A 127 -3.84 13.68 -13.43
C PHE A 127 -2.56 13.34 -12.67
N VAL A 128 -2.31 12.08 -12.38
CA VAL A 128 -1.09 11.66 -11.69
C VAL A 128 -0.05 11.24 -12.72
N ASP A 129 1.14 11.83 -12.64
CA ASP A 129 2.28 11.41 -13.45
C ASP A 129 2.84 10.09 -12.93
N PHE A 130 2.84 9.06 -13.79
CA PHE A 130 3.42 7.75 -13.52
C PHE A 130 4.85 7.61 -14.09
N TYR A 131 5.39 8.61 -14.81
CA TYR A 131 6.79 8.56 -15.25
C TYR A 131 7.75 8.97 -14.13
N ARG A 132 7.82 8.14 -13.08
CA ARG A 132 8.50 8.39 -11.82
C ARG A 132 9.82 7.62 -11.67
N ASN A 133 10.58 7.98 -10.64
CA ASN A 133 11.85 7.35 -10.29
C ASN A 133 11.62 6.07 -9.45
N TRP A 134 12.67 5.27 -9.26
CA TRP A 134 12.67 4.08 -8.41
C TRP A 134 12.10 4.33 -7.01
N ALA A 135 12.61 5.35 -6.32
CA ALA A 135 12.19 5.64 -4.95
C ALA A 135 10.69 5.96 -4.83
N ASP A 136 10.09 6.59 -5.84
CA ASP A 136 8.64 6.85 -5.86
C ASP A 136 7.87 5.53 -6.03
N TYR A 137 8.31 4.65 -6.92
CA TYR A 137 7.67 3.35 -7.15
C TYR A 137 7.84 2.40 -5.96
N GLU A 138 8.92 2.51 -5.21
CA GLU A 138 9.17 1.73 -4.00
C GLU A 138 8.25 2.16 -2.84
N ASN A 139 8.11 3.48 -2.63
CA ASN A 139 7.33 4.06 -1.53
C ASN A 139 5.82 4.18 -1.82
N GLY A 140 5.46 4.34 -3.09
CA GLY A 140 4.11 4.66 -3.54
C GLY A 140 3.89 6.15 -3.76
N PHE A 141 2.89 6.48 -4.57
CA PHE A 141 2.50 7.85 -4.92
C PHE A 141 1.04 7.94 -5.38
N GLY A 142 0.50 9.16 -5.41
CA GLY A 142 -0.87 9.43 -5.83
C GLY A 142 -1.85 9.49 -4.65
N ASP A 143 -3.13 9.31 -4.95
CA ASP A 143 -4.23 9.38 -3.98
C ASP A 143 -5.02 8.06 -4.01
N LEU A 144 -5.18 7.39 -2.87
CA LEU A 144 -5.92 6.13 -2.75
C LEU A 144 -7.39 6.25 -3.17
N THR A 145 -7.95 7.45 -3.22
CA THR A 145 -9.30 7.75 -3.74
C THR A 145 -9.31 8.25 -5.19
N GLY A 146 -8.14 8.45 -5.80
CA GLY A 146 -7.94 8.84 -7.20
C GLY A 146 -7.00 7.88 -7.94
N GLU A 147 -6.07 8.41 -8.73
CA GLU A 147 -4.99 7.62 -9.35
C GLU A 147 -3.83 7.42 -8.38
N PHE A 148 -3.32 6.20 -8.30
CA PHE A 148 -2.20 5.89 -7.42
C PHE A 148 -1.43 4.64 -7.81
N TRP A 149 -0.23 4.54 -7.23
CA TRP A 149 0.56 3.33 -7.11
C TRP A 149 0.88 3.11 -5.63
N LEU A 150 0.50 1.96 -5.07
CA LEU A 150 0.59 1.71 -3.64
C LEU A 150 2.04 1.71 -3.10
N GLY A 151 2.98 1.26 -3.93
CA GLY A 151 4.39 1.12 -3.59
C GLY A 151 4.84 -0.33 -3.58
N LEU A 152 5.96 -0.64 -4.25
CA LEU A 152 6.49 -2.00 -4.38
C LEU A 152 6.78 -2.65 -3.02
N SER A 153 7.26 -1.87 -2.05
CA SER A 153 7.51 -2.35 -0.69
C SER A 153 6.23 -2.88 0.00
N LYS A 154 5.10 -2.18 -0.17
CA LYS A 154 3.80 -2.57 0.39
C LYS A 154 3.18 -3.74 -0.38
N ILE A 155 3.30 -3.73 -1.71
CA ILE A 155 2.80 -4.81 -2.56
C ILE A 155 3.56 -6.12 -2.29
N HIS A 156 4.87 -6.06 -2.09
CA HIS A 156 5.66 -7.21 -1.64
C HIS A 156 5.10 -7.76 -0.32
N ARG A 157 4.88 -6.91 0.69
CA ARG A 157 4.32 -7.33 1.98
C ARG A 157 2.95 -8.00 1.85
N LEU A 158 2.08 -7.50 0.97
CA LEU A 158 0.77 -8.10 0.68
C LEU A 158 0.85 -9.45 -0.05
N THR A 159 1.89 -9.65 -0.87
CA THR A 159 1.99 -10.85 -1.73
C THR A 159 2.95 -11.93 -1.20
N LYS A 160 3.69 -11.63 -0.14
CA LYS A 160 4.75 -12.48 0.43
C LYS A 160 4.22 -13.80 1.00
N GLU A 161 3.04 -13.77 1.62
CA GLU A 161 2.45 -14.93 2.30
C GLU A 161 1.05 -15.21 1.76
N GLY A 162 0.63 -16.48 1.85
CA GLY A 162 -0.67 -16.92 1.38
C GLY A 162 -0.77 -17.19 -0.12
N SER A 163 -1.96 -17.64 -0.53
CA SER A 163 -2.30 -17.89 -1.93
C SER A 163 -2.96 -16.65 -2.51
N ASN A 164 -2.15 -15.74 -3.05
CA ASN A 164 -2.63 -14.48 -3.60
C ASN A 164 -3.07 -14.64 -5.06
N THR A 165 -4.17 -13.97 -5.38
CA THR A 165 -4.71 -13.83 -6.73
C THR A 165 -4.62 -12.38 -7.19
N LEU A 166 -4.44 -12.19 -8.49
CA LEU A 166 -4.37 -10.88 -9.13
C LEU A 166 -5.57 -10.71 -10.05
N ARG A 167 -6.20 -9.55 -10.00
CA ARG A 167 -7.20 -9.11 -10.97
C ARG A 167 -6.78 -7.80 -11.60
N VAL A 168 -6.86 -7.72 -12.92
CA VAL A 168 -6.68 -6.51 -13.72
C VAL A 168 -8.01 -6.21 -14.38
N ASP A 169 -8.61 -5.06 -14.09
CA ASP A 169 -9.79 -4.56 -14.78
C ASP A 169 -9.40 -3.43 -15.73
N LEU A 170 -9.88 -3.52 -16.97
CA LEU A 170 -9.63 -2.56 -18.05
C LEU A 170 -10.99 -2.07 -18.58
N GLY A 171 -11.19 -0.76 -18.63
CA GLY A 171 -12.37 -0.14 -19.21
C GLY A 171 -12.02 0.90 -20.26
N ASP A 172 -12.75 0.99 -21.36
CA ASP A 172 -12.52 1.96 -22.42
C ASP A 172 -13.43 3.21 -22.37
N PHE A 173 -13.17 4.21 -23.23
CA PHE A 173 -13.96 5.45 -23.31
C PHE A 173 -15.40 5.24 -23.78
N GLU A 174 -15.72 4.07 -24.33
CA GLU A 174 -17.05 3.70 -24.80
C GLU A 174 -17.82 2.90 -23.74
N GLY A 175 -17.21 2.65 -22.58
CA GLY A 175 -17.79 1.92 -21.46
C GLY A 175 -17.65 0.40 -21.57
N ASN A 176 -16.89 -0.11 -22.54
CA ASN A 176 -16.60 -1.54 -22.62
C ASN A 176 -15.59 -1.92 -21.55
N THR A 177 -15.82 -3.03 -20.85
CA THR A 177 -14.91 -3.55 -19.83
C THR A 177 -14.43 -4.95 -20.16
N THR A 178 -13.17 -5.22 -19.82
CA THR A 178 -12.55 -6.54 -19.87
C THR A 178 -11.70 -6.74 -18.62
N TYR A 179 -11.36 -7.99 -18.31
CA TYR A 179 -10.54 -8.30 -17.15
C TYR A 179 -9.58 -9.45 -17.41
N ALA A 180 -8.51 -9.51 -16.62
CA ALA A 180 -7.57 -10.62 -16.55
C ALA A 180 -7.34 -11.00 -15.08
N ASN A 181 -7.56 -12.28 -14.78
CA ASN A 181 -7.31 -12.88 -13.48
C ASN A 181 -6.09 -13.79 -13.55
N TYR A 182 -5.27 -13.81 -12.51
CA TYR A 182 -4.16 -14.74 -12.33
C TYR A 182 -4.30 -15.42 -10.98
N SER A 183 -4.31 -16.75 -10.97
CA SER A 183 -4.44 -17.53 -9.72
C SER A 183 -3.17 -17.51 -8.86
N THR A 184 -2.10 -16.90 -9.35
CA THR A 184 -0.84 -16.78 -8.63
C THR A 184 -0.21 -15.44 -8.94
N ILE A 185 0.14 -14.71 -7.88
CA ILE A 185 0.94 -13.50 -7.93
C ILE A 185 1.89 -13.49 -6.73
N ASN A 186 3.16 -13.16 -6.98
CA ASN A 186 4.12 -12.84 -5.95
C ASN A 186 5.07 -11.77 -6.48
N ILE A 187 5.36 -10.76 -5.67
CA ILE A 187 6.40 -9.78 -5.97
C ILE A 187 7.50 -9.96 -4.92
N SER A 188 8.74 -10.19 -5.36
CA SER A 188 9.88 -10.38 -4.44
C SER A 188 10.26 -9.06 -3.75
N ASP A 189 11.21 -9.09 -2.81
CA ASP A 189 11.66 -7.89 -2.11
C ASP A 189 12.61 -7.02 -2.97
N GLY A 190 13.01 -5.87 -2.41
CA GLY A 190 13.92 -4.93 -3.06
C GLY A 190 15.34 -5.49 -3.31
N SER A 191 15.78 -6.54 -2.60
CA SER A 191 17.11 -7.15 -2.80
C SER A 191 17.23 -7.91 -4.11
N THR A 192 16.09 -8.22 -4.72
CA THR A 192 15.96 -8.88 -6.01
C THR A 192 15.22 -8.01 -7.01
N GLU A 193 15.17 -6.69 -6.76
CA GLU A 193 14.53 -5.70 -7.63
C GLU A 193 13.06 -6.04 -7.95
N TYR A 194 12.33 -6.56 -6.97
CA TYR A 194 10.89 -6.80 -7.04
C TYR A 194 10.46 -7.68 -8.23
N ILE A 195 11.09 -8.84 -8.43
CA ILE A 195 10.72 -9.81 -9.47
C ILE A 195 9.24 -10.17 -9.40
N LEU A 196 8.57 -10.12 -10.55
CA LEU A 196 7.18 -10.56 -10.73
C LEU A 196 7.11 -12.06 -10.96
N THR A 197 6.30 -12.76 -10.17
CA THR A 197 5.87 -14.14 -10.45
C THR A 197 4.37 -14.14 -10.68
N VAL A 198 3.91 -14.57 -11.86
CA VAL A 198 2.48 -14.65 -12.21
C VAL A 198 2.14 -15.96 -12.92
N GLY A 199 0.92 -16.46 -12.73
CA GLY A 199 0.46 -17.68 -13.38
C GLY A 199 -1.04 -17.93 -13.28
N GLY A 200 -1.52 -18.93 -14.00
CA GLY A 200 -2.92 -19.37 -13.98
C GLY A 200 -3.88 -18.31 -14.52
N TYR A 201 -3.56 -17.75 -15.69
CA TYR A 201 -4.39 -16.76 -16.36
C TYR A 201 -5.81 -17.29 -16.64
N SER A 202 -6.79 -16.41 -16.46
CA SER A 202 -8.16 -16.51 -16.98
C SER A 202 -8.73 -15.11 -17.23
N GLY A 203 -9.81 -15.01 -18.00
CA GLY A 203 -10.46 -13.71 -18.26
C GLY A 203 -10.58 -13.39 -19.75
N THR A 204 -11.02 -12.17 -20.03
CA THR A 204 -11.44 -11.71 -21.37
C THR A 204 -10.46 -10.73 -22.03
N ALA A 205 -9.53 -10.15 -21.27
CA ALA A 205 -8.58 -9.14 -21.78
C ALA A 205 -7.38 -9.73 -22.55
N GLY A 206 -7.17 -11.05 -22.51
CA GLY A 206 -5.99 -11.71 -23.05
C GLY A 206 -4.82 -11.71 -22.05
N ASP A 207 -3.93 -12.71 -22.18
CA ASP A 207 -2.79 -12.88 -21.28
C ASP A 207 -1.56 -12.10 -21.77
N SER A 208 -1.50 -10.82 -21.42
CA SER A 208 -0.36 -9.97 -21.72
C SER A 208 0.67 -9.91 -20.58
N LEU A 209 0.31 -10.34 -19.36
CA LEU A 209 1.21 -10.27 -18.20
C LEU A 209 2.15 -11.48 -18.12
N ALA A 210 1.78 -12.64 -18.68
CA ALA A 210 2.66 -13.82 -18.69
C ALA A 210 4.02 -13.56 -19.36
N TYR A 211 4.09 -12.63 -20.33
CA TYR A 211 5.36 -12.22 -20.93
C TYR A 211 6.34 -11.60 -19.92
N HIS A 212 5.81 -10.98 -18.87
CA HIS A 212 6.56 -10.28 -17.83
C HIS A 212 6.91 -11.18 -16.64
N ASN A 213 6.47 -12.44 -16.64
CA ASN A 213 6.77 -13.38 -15.57
C ASN A 213 8.29 -13.61 -15.44
N GLY A 214 8.80 -13.55 -14.22
CA GLY A 214 10.21 -13.67 -13.87
C GLY A 214 11.06 -12.42 -14.11
N SER A 215 10.48 -11.32 -14.60
CA SER A 215 11.21 -10.08 -14.87
C SER A 215 11.31 -9.20 -13.62
N ARG A 216 12.39 -8.42 -13.55
CA ARG A 216 12.64 -7.42 -12.50
C ARG A 216 11.92 -6.11 -12.83
N PHE A 217 11.59 -5.33 -11.81
CA PHE A 217 10.97 -4.02 -12.03
C PHE A 217 12.00 -3.02 -12.55
N SER A 218 11.60 -2.15 -13.48
CA SER A 218 12.47 -1.15 -14.09
C SER A 218 11.80 0.23 -14.12
N THR A 219 12.60 1.26 -13.87
CA THR A 219 12.21 2.68 -13.88
C THR A 219 13.21 3.49 -14.71
N LYS A 220 12.93 4.78 -14.94
CA LYS A 220 13.78 5.63 -15.78
C LYS A 220 15.20 5.83 -15.26
N ASP A 221 15.40 5.63 -13.96
CA ASP A 221 16.67 5.79 -13.24
C ASP A 221 17.22 4.46 -12.66
N ASN A 222 16.51 3.34 -12.84
CA ASN A 222 16.99 2.00 -12.47
C ASN A 222 16.60 0.97 -13.55
N ASP A 223 17.58 0.56 -14.37
CA ASP A 223 17.41 -0.32 -15.52
C ASP A 223 17.71 -1.77 -15.17
N ASN A 224 16.68 -2.62 -15.13
CA ASN A 224 16.77 -4.04 -14.81
C ASN A 224 16.13 -4.92 -15.90
N ASP A 225 15.96 -4.39 -17.11
CA ASP A 225 15.32 -5.08 -18.22
C ASP A 225 16.32 -5.87 -19.08
N ASP A 226 15.81 -6.72 -19.99
CA ASP A 226 16.63 -7.59 -20.85
C ASP A 226 17.00 -6.88 -22.17
N SER A 227 16.71 -5.59 -22.31
CA SER A 227 16.97 -4.82 -23.51
C SER A 227 18.38 -4.22 -23.51
N SER A 228 18.82 -3.77 -24.69
CA SER A 228 20.07 -3.00 -24.83
C SER A 228 19.89 -1.51 -24.52
N SER A 229 18.66 -1.09 -24.22
CA SER A 229 18.24 0.29 -23.97
C SER A 229 17.18 0.29 -22.89
N ASN A 230 17.20 1.26 -21.98
CA ASN A 230 16.21 1.35 -20.91
C ASN A 230 14.77 1.45 -21.44
N CYS A 231 13.97 0.39 -21.25
CA CYS A 231 12.58 0.31 -21.69
C CYS A 231 11.66 1.28 -20.96
N ALA A 232 11.93 1.57 -19.68
CA ALA A 232 11.17 2.54 -18.90
C ALA A 232 11.31 3.97 -19.49
N GLN A 233 12.50 4.34 -19.95
CA GLN A 233 12.72 5.61 -20.66
C GLN A 233 12.03 5.63 -22.03
N ARG A 234 12.14 4.55 -22.81
CA ARG A 234 11.55 4.46 -24.15
C ARG A 234 10.03 4.48 -24.15
N THR A 235 9.42 3.84 -23.18
CA THR A 235 7.96 3.70 -23.10
C THR A 235 7.31 4.74 -22.18
N THR A 236 8.11 5.57 -21.50
CA THR A 236 7.66 6.61 -20.57
C THR A 236 6.75 6.04 -19.46
N GLY A 237 7.26 5.03 -18.75
CA GLY A 237 6.55 4.34 -17.66
C GLY A 237 7.53 3.60 -16.75
N ALA A 238 6.99 2.72 -15.91
CA ALA A 238 7.77 1.76 -15.15
C ALA A 238 7.02 0.44 -15.03
N TRP A 239 7.72 -0.67 -15.21
CA TRP A 239 7.11 -2.00 -15.27
C TRP A 239 8.14 -3.11 -15.11
N TRP A 240 7.67 -4.34 -15.06
CA TRP A 240 8.49 -5.55 -15.18
C TRP A 240 8.89 -5.79 -16.64
N TYR A 241 9.65 -4.89 -17.24
CA TYR A 241 10.04 -4.96 -18.64
C TYR A 241 10.93 -6.18 -18.95
N ARG A 242 10.81 -6.68 -20.18
CA ARG A 242 11.82 -7.55 -20.83
C ARG A 242 12.50 -6.77 -21.95
N SER A 243 11.98 -6.85 -23.19
CA SER A 243 12.51 -6.09 -24.33
C SER A 243 11.43 -5.76 -25.36
N CYS A 244 10.45 -4.89 -25.05
CA CYS A 244 10.23 -4.20 -23.78
C CYS A 244 8.99 -4.77 -23.06
N ASP A 245 7.82 -4.74 -23.69
CA ASP A 245 6.58 -5.09 -23.04
C ASP A 245 5.53 -5.72 -23.97
N ARG A 246 4.57 -6.42 -23.35
CA ARG A 246 3.26 -6.73 -23.93
C ARG A 246 2.11 -6.06 -23.18
N SER A 247 2.37 -5.51 -22.01
CA SER A 247 1.45 -4.70 -21.21
C SER A 247 2.22 -3.55 -20.55
N ASN A 248 1.60 -2.37 -20.46
CA ASN A 248 2.26 -1.18 -19.91
C ASN A 248 1.27 -0.22 -19.25
N LEU A 249 0.61 -0.71 -18.20
CA LEU A 249 -0.49 -0.03 -17.50
C LEU A 249 -0.02 1.21 -16.71
N ASN A 250 1.28 1.35 -16.51
CA ASN A 250 1.94 2.47 -15.84
C ASN A 250 2.57 3.47 -16.81
N SER A 251 2.42 3.28 -18.13
CA SER A 251 2.87 4.27 -19.10
C SER A 251 2.08 5.57 -19.00
N ARG A 252 2.63 6.62 -19.63
CA ARG A 252 1.98 7.93 -19.76
C ARG A 252 0.53 7.79 -20.23
N TYR A 253 -0.38 8.38 -19.46
CA TYR A 253 -1.81 8.39 -19.80
C TYR A 253 -2.03 9.13 -21.12
N ARG A 254 -2.70 8.50 -22.09
CA ARG A 254 -2.99 9.09 -23.39
C ARG A 254 -4.50 9.26 -23.54
N LYS A 255 -4.99 10.47 -23.29
CA LYS A 255 -6.37 10.84 -23.64
C LYS A 255 -6.51 10.90 -25.17
N ALA A 256 -7.12 9.85 -25.73
CA ALA A 256 -7.73 9.72 -27.06
C ALA A 256 -6.83 9.47 -28.31
N ASN A 257 -7.38 8.61 -29.20
CA ASN A 257 -7.11 8.45 -30.64
C ASN A 257 -5.65 8.24 -31.08
N VAL A 258 -4.94 7.28 -30.51
CA VAL A 258 -3.71 6.77 -31.12
C VAL A 258 -3.73 5.25 -31.16
N ILE A 259 -4.01 4.72 -32.35
CA ILE A 259 -3.78 3.33 -32.74
C ILE A 259 -2.31 2.99 -32.43
N MET A 260 -2.06 2.21 -31.38
CA MET A 260 -0.83 1.42 -31.30
C MET A 260 -1.15 0.03 -31.86
N MET A 261 -1.06 -0.07 -33.18
CA MET A 261 -0.93 -1.36 -33.85
C MET A 261 0.39 -2.00 -33.41
N MET A 262 0.33 -3.12 -32.72
CA MET A 262 0.88 -4.35 -33.28
C MET A 262 -0.17 -5.46 -33.18
N PRO A 263 -0.72 -5.91 -34.33
CA PRO A 263 -1.88 -6.79 -34.37
C PRO A 263 -1.42 -8.24 -34.26
N LEU A 264 -1.68 -8.89 -33.13
CA LEU A 264 -1.98 -10.32 -33.10
C LEU A 264 -3.11 -10.53 -32.08
N LEU A 265 -4.33 -10.59 -32.63
CA LEU A 265 -5.58 -11.01 -32.00
C LEU A 265 -6.11 -10.08 -30.88
N GLY A 266 -7.05 -9.21 -31.23
CA GLY A 266 -7.95 -8.54 -30.28
C GLY A 266 -7.36 -7.31 -29.56
N GLY A 267 -6.97 -6.27 -30.31
CA GLY A 267 -6.43 -5.06 -29.72
C GLY A 267 -7.51 -4.20 -29.06
N ILE A 268 -7.43 -4.04 -27.73
CA ILE A 268 -8.09 -2.96 -26.99
C ILE A 268 -7.02 -1.87 -26.80
N GLY A 269 -7.26 -0.70 -27.39
CA GLY A 269 -6.31 0.41 -27.42
C GLY A 269 -6.91 1.72 -26.89
N LYS A 270 -7.76 1.64 -25.87
CA LYS A 270 -8.55 2.77 -25.39
C LYS A 270 -8.77 2.76 -23.87
N ASP A 271 -7.81 2.29 -23.06
CA ASP A 271 -8.06 2.12 -21.62
C ASP A 271 -8.18 3.48 -20.90
N THR A 272 -9.36 3.72 -20.34
CA THR A 272 -9.74 4.89 -19.53
C THR A 272 -9.56 4.59 -18.05
N ILE A 273 -10.03 3.43 -17.60
CA ILE A 273 -9.97 2.99 -16.22
C ILE A 273 -9.17 1.69 -16.17
N ILE A 274 -8.11 1.70 -15.38
CA ILE A 274 -7.30 0.53 -15.10
C ILE A 274 -7.27 0.39 -13.58
N SER A 275 -7.59 -0.79 -13.08
CA SER A 275 -7.31 -1.14 -11.68
C SER A 275 -6.61 -2.48 -11.60
N ILE A 276 -5.64 -2.57 -10.70
CA ILE A 276 -4.95 -3.81 -10.39
C ILE A 276 -5.12 -4.11 -8.91
N SER A 277 -5.64 -5.29 -8.61
CA SER A 277 -6.12 -5.67 -7.29
C SER A 277 -5.63 -7.05 -6.84
N LEU A 278 -5.42 -7.20 -5.53
CA LEU A 278 -4.99 -8.44 -4.87
C LEU A 278 -6.10 -8.99 -3.97
N LYS A 279 -6.20 -10.33 -3.88
CA LYS A 279 -7.11 -11.05 -2.98
C LYS A 279 -6.60 -12.45 -2.65
#